data_AF-L5LYJ7-F1
#
_entry.id   AF-L5LYJ7-F1
#
_cell.length_a   1.000
_cell.length_b   1.000
_cell.length_c   1.000
_cell.angle_alpha   90.00
_cell.angle_beta   90.00
_cell.angle_gamma   90.00
#
_symmetry.space_group_name_H-M   'P 1'
#
loop_
_entity.id
_entity.type
_entity.pdbx_description
1 polymer ?
#
loop_
_entity_poly.entity_id
_entity_poly.type
_entity_poly.pdbx_seq_one_letter_code
_entity_poly.pdbx_strand_id
1 'polypeptide(L)' 'MFILEKGQYPRWDTRSTSYRSDRLMSFQPVRMDSQEHKIGLLEGANFKGNTVEIQEDNVPRLWVHGFRGRVGSARVSSGT' A
#
# COMPACT_ATOMS: atom_id res chain seq x y z
N MET A 1 -0.42 -8.94 6.41
CA MET A 1 -1.52 -8.90 5.43
C MET A 1 -1.00 -9.41 4.10
N PHE A 2 -1.84 -10.05 3.30
CA PHE A 2 -1.53 -10.52 1.96
C PHE A 2 -2.58 -9.92 1.00
N ILE A 3 -2.15 -9.38 -0.14
CA ILE A 3 -3.06 -8.95 -1.22
C ILE A 3 -3.01 -10.06 -2.27
N LEU A 4 -4.16 -10.63 -2.59
CA LEU A 4 -4.29 -11.77 -3.51
C LEU A 4 -5.10 -11.33 -4.73
N GLU A 5 -4.47 -11.34 -5.88
CA GLU A 5 -5.11 -11.07 -7.16
C GLU A 5 -5.52 -12.38 -7.84
N LYS A 6 -6.19 -12.28 -8.98
CA LYS A 6 -6.57 -13.45 -9.77
C LYS A 6 -5.30 -14.18 -10.24
N GLY A 7 -5.06 -15.37 -9.71
CA GLY A 7 -3.88 -16.17 -10.04
C GLY A 7 -3.81 -17.49 -9.27
N GLN A 8 -2.70 -18.20 -9.44
CA GLN A 8 -2.40 -19.43 -8.69
C GLN A 8 -1.31 -19.15 -7.65
N TYR A 9 -1.56 -19.58 -6.40
CA TYR A 9 -0.60 -19.46 -5.28
C TYR A 9 -0.30 -20.85 -4.70
N PRO A 10 0.49 -21.70 -5.40
CA PRO A 10 0.65 -23.10 -5.04
C PRO A 10 1.40 -23.34 -3.72
N ARG A 11 2.09 -22.32 -3.19
CA ARG A 11 2.84 -22.40 -1.94
C ARG A 11 2.68 -21.12 -1.12
N TRP A 12 2.88 -21.20 0.20
CA TRP A 12 2.73 -20.04 1.09
C TRP A 12 3.72 -18.90 0.77
N ASP A 13 4.91 -19.22 0.25
CA ASP A 13 5.92 -18.24 -0.15
C ASP A 13 5.51 -17.44 -1.40
N THR A 14 4.69 -18.02 -2.28
CA THR A 14 4.20 -17.31 -3.48
C THR A 14 3.23 -16.16 -3.17
N ARG A 15 2.61 -16.19 -1.99
CA ARG A 15 1.67 -15.15 -1.51
C ARG A 15 2.29 -14.22 -0.44
N SER A 16 3.55 -14.44 -0.05
CA SER A 16 4.19 -13.76 1.09
C SER A 16 5.48 -13.09 0.67
N THR A 17 5.51 -11.75 0.66
CA THR A 17 6.71 -10.98 0.34
C THR A 17 7.69 -10.85 1.50
N SER A 18 7.21 -11.03 2.74
CA SER A 18 8.01 -10.83 3.95
C SER A 18 8.67 -12.11 4.47
N TYR A 19 8.21 -13.29 4.02
CA TYR A 19 8.66 -14.60 4.51
C TYR A 19 8.54 -14.81 6.04
N ARG A 20 7.74 -13.97 6.73
CA ARG A 20 7.62 -14.02 8.21
C ARG A 20 6.54 -14.96 8.73
N SER A 21 5.61 -15.38 7.88
CA SER A 21 4.48 -16.22 8.27
C SER A 21 3.99 -17.05 7.09
N ASP A 22 3.70 -18.32 7.37
CA ASP A 22 3.12 -19.32 6.47
C ASP A 22 1.61 -19.50 6.68
N ARG A 23 1.03 -18.84 7.70
CA ARG A 23 -0.39 -18.98 8.07
C ARG A 23 -1.29 -18.01 7.29
N LEU A 24 -2.51 -18.44 6.95
CA LEU A 24 -3.60 -17.61 6.44
C LEU A 24 -4.88 -18.07 7.11
N MET A 25 -5.34 -17.31 8.10
CA MET A 25 -6.46 -17.71 8.98
C MET A 25 -7.79 -17.05 8.59
N SER A 26 -7.75 -15.94 7.85
CA SER A 26 -8.92 -15.21 7.39
C SER A 26 -8.62 -14.48 6.08
N PHE A 27 -9.66 -14.19 5.31
CA PHE A 27 -9.62 -13.38 4.11
C PHE A 27 -10.98 -12.69 3.91
N GLN A 28 -10.98 -11.57 3.20
CA GLN A 28 -12.19 -10.82 2.84
C GLN A 28 -11.99 -10.26 1.43
N PRO A 29 -13.03 -10.25 0.57
CA PRO A 29 -12.95 -9.57 -0.72
C PRO A 29 -12.70 -8.07 -0.53
N VAL A 30 -11.85 -7.52 -1.39
CA VAL A 30 -11.58 -6.09 -1.46
C VAL A 30 -12.55 -5.48 -2.47
N ARG A 31 -13.25 -4.41 -2.07
CA ARG A 31 -14.12 -3.66 -2.99
C ARG A 31 -13.23 -2.92 -3.98
N MET A 32 -13.45 -3.15 -5.25
CA MET A 32 -12.81 -2.40 -6.33
C MET A 32 -13.77 -1.33 -6.83
N ASP A 33 -13.26 -0.14 -7.07
CA ASP A 33 -13.93 0.91 -7.82
C ASP A 33 -13.04 1.38 -8.99
N SER A 34 -13.63 2.16 -9.89
CA SER A 34 -12.92 2.75 -11.04
C SER A 34 -12.54 4.21 -10.78
N GLN A 35 -12.40 4.62 -9.51
CA GLN A 35 -12.06 6.00 -9.20
C GLN A 35 -10.56 6.26 -9.45
N GLU A 36 -10.21 7.52 -9.66
CA GLU A 36 -8.81 7.94 -9.67
C GLU A 36 -8.15 7.55 -8.33
N HIS A 37 -6.91 7.10 -8.38
CA HIS A 37 -6.19 6.69 -7.17
C HIS A 37 -5.38 7.87 -6.66
N LYS A 38 -5.67 8.33 -5.44
CA LYS A 38 -4.97 9.45 -4.82
C LYS A 38 -4.67 9.18 -3.35
N ILE A 39 -3.39 9.23 -3.02
CA ILE A 39 -2.88 9.07 -1.66
C ILE A 39 -1.86 10.15 -1.32
N GLY A 40 -2.01 10.75 -0.14
CA GLY A 40 -1.02 11.65 0.47
C GLY A 40 -0.28 10.95 1.60
N LEU A 41 1.05 10.93 1.55
CA LEU A 41 1.91 10.37 2.59
C LEU A 41 2.58 11.50 3.37
N LEU A 42 2.56 11.42 4.70
CA LEU A 42 3.11 12.43 5.59
C LEU A 42 4.12 11.82 6.56
N GLU A 43 5.17 12.59 6.86
CA GLU A 43 6.27 12.10 7.71
C GLU A 43 5.88 11.95 9.19
N GLY A 44 5.06 12.88 9.69
CA GLY A 44 4.61 12.90 11.07
C GLY A 44 3.32 12.13 11.29
N ALA A 45 3.08 11.74 12.55
CA ALA A 45 1.75 11.34 12.99
C ALA A 45 0.78 12.53 12.97
N ASN A 46 -0.52 12.27 12.94
CA ASN A 46 -1.58 13.29 12.96
C ASN A 46 -1.50 14.29 11.81
N PHE A 47 -1.10 13.84 10.62
CA PHE A 47 -1.04 14.66 9.41
C PHE A 47 -0.12 15.89 9.51
N LYS A 48 1.05 15.72 10.13
CA LYS A 48 2.06 16.78 10.31
C LYS A 48 3.33 16.47 9.51
N GLY A 49 4.11 17.52 9.23
CA GLY A 49 5.43 17.41 8.61
C GLY A 49 5.38 17.47 7.07
N ASN A 50 6.46 17.01 6.44
CA ASN A 50 6.57 16.98 5.00
C ASN A 50 5.54 16.00 4.40
N THR A 51 5.00 16.36 3.23
CA THR A 51 3.95 15.60 2.54
C THR A 51 4.32 15.35 1.09
N VAL A 52 3.96 14.19 0.57
CA VAL A 52 4.01 13.87 -0.86
C VAL A 52 2.67 13.30 -1.29
N GLU A 53 2.11 13.87 -2.35
CA GLU A 53 0.90 13.36 -3.00
C GLU A 53 1.29 12.48 -4.19
N ILE A 54 0.64 11.33 -4.29
CA ILE A 54 0.77 10.37 -5.39
C ILE A 54 -0.62 10.23 -6.02
N GLN A 55 -0.72 10.49 -7.32
CA GLN A 55 -1.94 10.39 -8.10
C GLN A 55 -1.67 9.52 -9.33
N GLU A 56 -2.51 8.51 -9.55
CA GLU A 56 -2.54 7.55 -10.68
C GLU A 56 -1.28 6.70 -10.93
N ASP A 57 -0.08 7.23 -10.65
CA ASP A 57 1.19 6.59 -10.89
C ASP A 57 1.56 5.60 -9.78
N ASN A 58 1.96 4.40 -10.20
CA ASN A 58 2.59 3.45 -9.30
C ASN A 58 3.99 3.95 -8.94
N VAL A 59 4.24 4.14 -7.64
CA VAL A 59 5.53 4.62 -7.14
C VAL A 59 6.30 3.46 -6.50
N PRO A 60 7.20 2.77 -7.24
CA PRO A 60 8.00 1.70 -6.67
C PRO A 60 9.02 2.22 -5.63
N ARG A 61 9.32 3.52 -5.66
CA ARG A 61 10.37 4.17 -4.86
C ARG A 61 9.96 5.58 -4.45
N LEU A 62 9.53 5.75 -3.20
CA LEU A 62 9.09 7.05 -2.65
C LEU A 62 10.17 8.16 -2.71
N TRP A 63 11.44 7.79 -2.55
CA TRP A 63 12.56 8.74 -2.57
C TRP A 63 12.80 9.42 -3.92
N VAL A 64 12.31 8.84 -5.02
CA VAL A 64 12.33 9.47 -6.35
C VAL A 64 11.39 10.69 -6.38
N HIS A 65 10.32 10.67 -5.58
CA HIS A 65 9.36 11.77 -5.42
C HIS A 65 9.73 12.69 -4.24
N GLY A 66 10.98 12.68 -3.79
CA GLY A 66 11.45 13.55 -2.70
C GLY A 66 11.07 13.11 -1.29
N PHE A 67 10.32 12.00 -1.14
CA PHE A 67 9.96 11.47 0.17
C PHE A 67 11.06 10.53 0.70
N ARG A 68 11.95 11.07 1.54
CA ARG A 68 13.10 10.34 2.10
C ARG A 68 12.91 9.93 3.56
N GLY A 69 11.85 10.43 4.21
CA GLY A 69 11.55 10.16 5.60
C GLY A 69 10.76 8.87 5.84
N ARG A 70 10.36 8.69 7.10
CA ARG A 70 9.42 7.65 7.53
C ARG A 70 8.00 8.08 7.20
N VAL A 71 7.13 7.17 6.78
CA VAL A 71 5.67 7.44 6.73
C VAL A 71 5.10 7.37 8.15
N GLY A 72 4.61 8.49 8.68
CA GLY A 72 4.00 8.59 10.00
C GLY A 72 2.47 8.66 9.95
N SER A 73 1.90 9.17 8.87
CA SER A 73 0.46 9.12 8.59
C SER A 73 0.19 9.13 7.08
N ALA A 74 -1.00 8.69 6.69
CA ALA A 74 -1.43 8.64 5.29
C ALA A 74 -2.87 9.11 5.18
N ARG A 75 -3.17 9.84 4.10
CA ARG A 75 -4.52 10.27 3.72
C ARG A 75 -4.87 9.65 2.38
N VAL A 76 -5.83 8.74 2.38
CA VAL A 76 -6.39 8.16 1.16
C VAL A 76 -7.56 9.04 0.73
N SER A 77 -7.40 9.72 -0.40
CA SER A 77 -8.44 10.59 -0.95
C SER A 77 -9.41 9.82 -1.84
N SER A 78 -8.89 8.85 -2.61
CA SER A 78 -9.65 8.01 -3.53
C SER A 78 -8.82 6.80 -3.96
N GLY A 79 -9.50 5.75 -4.44
CA GLY A 79 -8.88 4.46 -4.76
C GLY A 79 -8.76 3.53 -3.55
N THR A 80 -8.21 2.34 -3.79
CA THR A 80 -8.02 1.28 -2.78
C THR A 80 -6.56 0.85 -2.70
#